data_AF-A0A835V480-F1
#
_entry.id   AF-A0A835V480-F1
#
_cell.length_a   1.000
_cell.length_b   1.000
_cell.length_c   1.000
_cell.angle_alpha   90.00
_cell.angle_beta   90.00
_cell.angle_gamma   90.00
#
_symmetry.space_group_name_H-M   'P 1'
#
loop_
_entity.id
_entity.type
_entity.pdbx_description
1 polymer ?
#
loop_
_entity_poly.entity_id
_entity_poly.type
_entity_poly.pdbx_seq_one_letter_code
_entity_poly.pdbx_strand_id
1 'polypeptide(L)'
;MTGYVDSGSNTVGPSRSWKSMEMEIESLLEKLVDINDAMSRCAASAAQTTSVTQKLARHRDILHEYTQEFRRTKGNLNSMMEHTELLISVRGDITESKASGSMSPRVHLLRERASIHGSISQIDEVINQAQATRSVLGTQQALLGAVQGKVKQLGDRFPVIKGLLGSIRRKRSKDTLILSAVIAACTLFLIIYWLSK
;
A
#
# COMPACT_ATOMS: atom_id res chain seq x y z
N MET A 1 32.16 -50.88 -4.74
CA MET A 1 30.77 -50.72 -5.20
C MET A 1 29.94 -50.10 -4.08
N THR A 2 29.91 -48.76 -3.98
CA THR A 2 28.76 -48.02 -3.42
C THR A 2 28.88 -46.59 -3.93
N GLY A 3 28.04 -46.24 -4.90
CA GLY A 3 28.05 -44.94 -5.55
C GLY A 3 27.52 -43.87 -4.61
N TYR A 4 28.24 -42.75 -4.54
CA TYR A 4 27.70 -41.48 -4.08
C TYR A 4 26.67 -41.06 -5.12
N VAL A 5 25.39 -41.20 -4.77
CA VAL A 5 24.29 -40.69 -5.61
C VAL A 5 24.35 -39.18 -5.48
N ASP A 6 24.91 -38.55 -6.51
CA ASP A 6 24.81 -37.13 -6.79
C ASP A 6 23.32 -36.79 -6.84
N SER A 7 22.78 -36.36 -5.71
CA SER A 7 21.47 -35.73 -5.64
C SER A 7 21.63 -34.38 -6.29
N GLY A 8 21.59 -34.39 -7.63
CA GLY A 8 21.44 -33.23 -8.46
C GLY A 8 20.29 -32.41 -7.89
N SER A 9 20.66 -31.35 -7.19
CA SER A 9 19.74 -30.29 -6.82
C SER A 9 19.07 -29.87 -8.11
N ASN A 10 17.81 -30.25 -8.27
CA ASN A 10 16.90 -29.75 -9.29
C ASN A 10 16.70 -28.25 -9.03
N THR A 11 17.75 -27.47 -9.28
CA THR A 11 17.68 -26.04 -9.56
C THR A 11 17.14 -25.92 -10.98
N VAL A 12 15.88 -26.35 -11.19
CA VAL A 12 15.06 -25.75 -12.24
C VAL A 12 14.99 -24.28 -11.83
N GLY A 13 15.91 -23.51 -12.39
CA GLY A 13 16.50 -22.39 -11.67
C GLY A 13 15.45 -21.39 -11.22
N PRO A 14 15.61 -20.76 -10.05
CA PRO A 14 14.81 -19.58 -9.69
C PRO A 14 14.73 -18.60 -10.87
N SER A 15 15.81 -18.56 -11.67
CA SER A 15 15.95 -17.87 -12.95
C SER A 15 14.84 -18.07 -13.99
N ARG A 16 14.33 -19.29 -14.17
CA ARG A 16 13.23 -19.56 -15.12
C ARG A 16 11.86 -19.24 -14.54
N SER A 17 11.71 -19.41 -13.22
CA SER A 17 10.46 -19.15 -12.49
C SER A 17 10.12 -17.65 -12.47
N TRP A 18 11.09 -16.79 -12.13
CA TRP A 18 10.83 -15.34 -12.08
C TRP A 18 10.52 -14.75 -13.46
N LYS A 19 11.20 -15.23 -14.51
CA LYS A 19 10.98 -14.77 -15.88
C LYS A 19 9.58 -15.11 -16.38
N SER A 20 9.06 -16.28 -15.97
CA SER A 20 7.67 -16.67 -16.25
C SER A 20 6.68 -15.73 -15.55
N MET A 21 6.93 -15.41 -14.27
CA MET A 21 6.08 -14.51 -13.49
C MET A 21 6.13 -13.07 -14.01
N GLU A 22 7.30 -12.62 -14.45
CA GLU A 22 7.50 -11.33 -15.12
C GLU A 22 6.61 -11.21 -16.37
N MET A 23 6.66 -12.22 -17.26
CA MET A 23 5.82 -12.25 -18.47
C MET A 23 4.33 -12.30 -18.14
N GLU A 24 3.94 -13.05 -17.10
CA GLU A 24 2.54 -13.12 -16.66
C GLU A 24 2.03 -11.74 -16.20
N ILE A 25 2.80 -11.05 -15.35
CA ILE A 25 2.46 -9.72 -14.84
C ILE A 25 2.41 -8.70 -15.99
N GLU A 26 3.36 -8.75 -16.93
CA GLU A 26 3.34 -7.88 -18.11
C GLU A 26 2.04 -8.07 -18.92
N SER A 27 1.60 -9.31 -19.16
CA SER A 27 0.35 -9.56 -19.87
C SER A 27 -0.90 -9.12 -19.07
N LEU A 28 -0.86 -9.22 -17.74
CA LEU A 28 -1.97 -8.76 -16.88
C LEU A 28 -2.07 -7.23 -16.87
N LEU A 29 -0.94 -6.53 -16.87
CA LEU A 29 -0.90 -5.08 -17.01
C LEU A 29 -1.43 -4.63 -18.37
N GLU A 30 -1.05 -5.32 -19.45
CA GLU A 30 -1.58 -5.06 -20.80
C GLU A 30 -3.09 -5.27 -20.85
N LYS A 31 -3.61 -6.37 -20.30
CA LYS A 31 -5.07 -6.59 -20.19
C LYS A 31 -5.76 -5.48 -19.40
N LEU A 32 -5.12 -4.95 -18.35
CA LEU A 32 -5.69 -3.86 -17.56
C LEU A 32 -5.72 -2.55 -18.33
N VAL A 33 -4.71 -2.28 -19.18
CA VAL A 33 -4.72 -1.16 -20.15
C VAL A 33 -5.93 -1.30 -21.08
N ASP A 34 -6.09 -2.47 -21.71
CA ASP A 34 -7.19 -2.73 -22.65
C ASP A 34 -8.57 -2.51 -22.02
N ILE A 35 -8.75 -2.98 -20.78
CA ILE A 35 -9.99 -2.79 -20.02
C ILE A 35 -10.22 -1.31 -19.71
N ASN A 36 -9.17 -0.56 -19.32
CA ASN A 36 -9.28 0.87 -19.04
C ASN A 36 -9.66 1.66 -20.29
N ASP A 37 -9.09 1.29 -21.44
CA ASP A 37 -9.41 1.88 -22.74
C ASP A 37 -10.83 1.54 -23.18
N ALA A 38 -11.27 0.29 -23.00
CA ALA A 38 -12.65 -0.11 -23.25
C ALA A 38 -13.63 0.67 -22.36
N MET A 39 -13.31 0.81 -21.06
CA MET A 39 -14.09 1.61 -20.12
C MET A 39 -14.15 3.07 -20.54
N SER A 40 -13.04 3.61 -21.06
CA SER A 40 -12.97 4.98 -21.58
C SER A 40 -13.86 5.18 -22.81
N ARG A 41 -13.87 4.23 -23.75
CA ARG A 41 -14.77 4.25 -24.91
C ARG A 41 -16.24 4.16 -24.50
N CYS A 42 -16.58 3.26 -23.57
CA CYS A 42 -17.94 3.14 -23.05
C CYS A 42 -18.40 4.42 -22.33
N ALA A 43 -17.55 5.00 -21.50
CA ALA A 43 -17.85 6.25 -20.79
C ALA A 43 -18.03 7.45 -21.72
N ALA A 44 -17.37 7.45 -22.89
CA ALA A 44 -17.57 8.47 -23.92
C ALA A 44 -18.90 8.29 -24.67
N SER A 45 -19.39 7.06 -24.82
CA SER A 45 -20.66 6.75 -25.50
C SER A 45 -21.90 6.89 -24.61
N ALA A 46 -21.75 6.82 -23.28
CA ALA A 46 -22.82 6.93 -22.30
C ALA A 46 -23.01 8.38 -21.81
N ALA A 47 -24.16 8.68 -21.20
CA ALA A 47 -24.36 9.96 -20.52
C ALA A 47 -23.30 10.12 -19.41
N GLN A 48 -22.46 11.14 -19.57
CA GLN A 48 -21.30 11.34 -18.73
C GLN A 48 -21.74 11.75 -17.32
N THR A 49 -21.52 10.86 -16.34
CA THR A 49 -21.84 11.11 -14.94
C THR A 49 -20.55 11.28 -14.13
N THR A 50 -20.57 12.11 -13.10
CA THR A 50 -19.42 12.35 -12.21
C THR A 50 -18.85 11.06 -11.62
N SER A 51 -19.72 10.09 -11.31
CA SER A 51 -19.33 8.79 -10.76
C SER A 51 -18.56 7.93 -11.78
N VAL A 52 -18.95 7.94 -13.06
CA VAL A 52 -18.23 7.22 -14.12
C VAL A 52 -16.86 7.84 -14.37
N THR A 53 -16.79 9.17 -14.46
CA THR A 53 -15.51 9.89 -14.64
C THR A 53 -14.55 9.64 -13.48
N GLN A 54 -15.04 9.68 -12.23
CA GLN A 54 -14.22 9.42 -11.05
C GLN A 54 -13.71 7.98 -11.00
N LYS A 55 -14.55 6.99 -11.32
CA LYS A 55 -14.13 5.58 -11.37
C LYS A 55 -13.05 5.36 -12.42
N LEU A 56 -13.23 5.91 -13.61
CA LEU A 56 -12.27 5.79 -14.71
C LEU A 56 -10.93 6.43 -14.34
N ALA A 57 -10.93 7.63 -13.74
CA ALA A 57 -9.72 8.25 -13.20
C ALA A 57 -9.02 7.32 -12.19
N ARG A 58 -9.77 6.74 -11.25
CA ARG A 58 -9.20 5.78 -10.28
C ARG A 58 -8.58 4.55 -10.93
N HIS A 59 -9.22 3.99 -11.97
CA HIS A 59 -8.65 2.85 -12.69
C HIS A 59 -7.36 3.21 -13.42
N ARG A 60 -7.22 4.45 -13.92
CA ARG A 60 -5.96 4.93 -14.52
C ARG A 60 -4.86 5.08 -13.48
N ASP A 61 -5.19 5.62 -12.31
CA ASP A 61 -4.24 5.77 -11.20
C ASP A 61 -3.74 4.40 -10.73
N ILE A 62 -4.64 3.43 -10.55
CA ILE A 62 -4.29 2.06 -10.13
C ILE A 62 -3.37 1.39 -11.17
N LEU A 63 -3.68 1.51 -12.46
CA LEU A 63 -2.85 0.97 -13.53
C LEU A 63 -1.44 1.60 -13.52
N HIS A 64 -1.36 2.92 -13.32
CA HIS A 64 -0.09 3.63 -13.22
C HIS A 64 0.74 3.13 -12.01
N GLU A 65 0.10 3.02 -10.84
CA GLU A 65 0.72 2.54 -9.62
C GLU A 65 1.26 1.11 -9.78
N TYR A 66 0.46 0.19 -10.33
CA TYR A 66 0.92 -1.19 -10.58
C TYR A 66 2.07 -1.26 -11.59
N THR A 67 2.02 -0.44 -12.65
CA THR A 67 3.11 -0.39 -13.63
C THR A 67 4.41 0.12 -13.01
N GLN A 68 4.32 1.14 -12.16
CA GLN A 68 5.46 1.69 -11.44
C GLN A 68 6.06 0.68 -10.45
N GLU A 69 5.22 0.05 -9.63
CA GLU A 69 5.65 -0.95 -8.66
C GLU A 69 6.28 -2.18 -9.32
N PHE A 70 5.72 -2.63 -10.45
CA PHE A 70 6.30 -3.70 -11.24
C PHE A 70 7.71 -3.34 -11.74
N ARG A 71 7.88 -2.16 -12.35
CA ARG A 71 9.19 -1.68 -12.83
C ARG A 71 10.20 -1.57 -11.70
N ARG A 72 9.79 -1.04 -10.55
CA ARG A 72 10.63 -0.92 -9.35
C ARG A 72 11.09 -2.28 -8.86
N THR A 73 10.17 -3.24 -8.75
CA THR A 73 10.45 -4.60 -8.30
C THR A 73 11.36 -5.34 -9.27
N LYS A 74 11.09 -5.26 -10.58
CA LYS A 74 11.93 -5.83 -11.64
C LYS A 74 13.36 -5.27 -11.61
N GLY A 75 13.50 -3.95 -11.45
CA GLY A 75 14.81 -3.31 -11.32
C GLY A 75 15.58 -3.75 -10.08
N ASN A 76 14.92 -3.82 -8.92
CA ASN A 76 15.52 -4.31 -7.68
C ASN A 76 15.99 -5.77 -7.81
N LEU A 77 15.17 -6.62 -8.44
CA LEU A 77 15.48 -8.02 -8.63
C LEU A 77 16.68 -8.21 -9.57
N ASN A 78 16.76 -7.46 -10.67
CA ASN A 78 17.93 -7.47 -11.55
C ASN A 78 19.19 -7.02 -10.80
N SER A 79 19.11 -5.94 -10.02
CA SER A 79 20.25 -5.46 -9.22
C SER A 79 20.73 -6.51 -8.21
N MET A 80 19.82 -7.23 -7.55
CA MET A 80 20.17 -8.34 -6.66
C MET A 80 20.80 -9.52 -7.41
N MET A 81 20.34 -9.83 -8.62
CA MET A 81 20.91 -10.89 -9.45
C MET A 81 22.33 -10.54 -9.89
N GLU A 82 22.55 -9.34 -10.40
CA GLU A 82 23.87 -8.82 -10.76
C GLU A 82 24.83 -8.89 -9.57
N HIS A 83 24.39 -8.45 -8.39
CA HIS A 83 25.19 -8.55 -7.17
C HIS A 83 25.52 -10.01 -6.81
N THR A 84 24.57 -10.93 -6.98
CA THR A 84 24.79 -12.35 -6.71
C THR A 84 25.77 -12.98 -7.71
N GLU A 85 25.66 -12.63 -8.99
CA GLU A 85 26.57 -13.09 -10.04
C GLU A 85 28.01 -12.62 -9.78
N LEU A 86 28.18 -11.35 -9.41
CA LEU A 86 29.47 -10.80 -9.02
C LEU A 86 30.06 -11.54 -7.80
N LEU A 87 29.26 -11.81 -6.77
CA LEU A 87 29.72 -12.56 -5.59
C LEU A 87 30.08 -14.01 -5.90
N ILE A 88 29.34 -14.67 -6.80
CA ILE A 88 29.66 -16.03 -7.25
C ILE A 88 30.98 -16.03 -8.03
N SER A 89 31.19 -15.05 -8.92
CA SER A 89 32.46 -14.87 -9.64
C SER A 89 33.63 -14.68 -8.67
N VAL A 90 33.52 -13.74 -7.73
CA VAL A 90 34.56 -13.47 -6.72
C VAL A 90 34.82 -14.71 -5.85
N ARG A 91 33.76 -15.44 -5.47
CA ARG A 91 33.91 -16.68 -4.71
C ARG A 91 34.64 -17.74 -5.53
N GLY A 92 34.33 -17.87 -6.82
CA GLY A 92 35.04 -18.73 -7.77
C GLY A 92 36.54 -18.43 -7.78
N ASP A 93 36.90 -17.17 -8.02
CA ASP A 93 38.30 -16.71 -8.06
C ASP A 93 39.03 -16.96 -6.72
N ILE A 94 38.35 -16.73 -5.59
CA ILE A 94 38.92 -17.00 -4.25
C ILE A 94 39.12 -18.50 -4.04
N THR A 95 38.16 -19.33 -4.45
CA THR A 95 38.27 -20.79 -4.31
C THR A 95 39.38 -21.35 -5.19
N GLU A 96 39.53 -20.83 -6.41
CA GLU A 96 40.62 -21.18 -7.33
C GLU A 96 41.97 -20.73 -6.76
N SER A 97 42.06 -19.50 -6.25
CA SER A 97 43.25 -18.98 -5.56
C SER A 97 43.61 -19.80 -4.31
N LYS A 98 42.62 -20.29 -3.56
CA LYS A 98 42.83 -21.19 -2.41
C LYS A 98 43.23 -22.60 -2.84
N ALA A 99 42.65 -23.13 -3.90
CA ALA A 99 42.97 -24.45 -4.46
C ALA A 99 44.39 -24.50 -5.03
N SER A 100 44.90 -23.36 -5.52
CA SER A 100 46.31 -23.17 -5.88
C SER A 100 47.29 -23.25 -4.69
N GLY A 101 46.82 -23.51 -3.46
CA GLY A 101 47.66 -23.92 -2.32
C GLY A 101 48.48 -22.80 -1.65
N SER A 102 48.37 -21.55 -2.09
CA SER A 102 49.16 -20.43 -1.57
C SER A 102 48.33 -19.49 -0.69
N MET A 103 47.71 -20.00 0.38
CA MET A 103 47.10 -19.10 1.38
C MET A 103 47.91 -19.11 2.67
N SER A 104 48.90 -18.21 2.72
CA SER A 104 49.75 -17.99 3.89
C SER A 104 48.90 -17.64 5.13
N PRO A 105 49.24 -18.15 6.34
CA PRO A 105 48.55 -17.82 7.60
C PRO A 105 48.39 -16.31 7.82
N ARG A 106 49.31 -15.50 7.28
CA ARG A 106 49.26 -14.03 7.33
C ARG A 106 48.06 -13.45 6.57
N VAL A 107 47.67 -14.04 5.44
CA VAL A 107 46.51 -13.58 4.66
C VAL A 107 45.20 -13.95 5.35
N HIS A 108 45.18 -15.06 6.08
CA HIS A 108 44.03 -15.43 6.91
C HIS A 108 43.76 -14.38 8.00
N LEU A 109 44.81 -13.96 8.72
CA LEU A 109 44.72 -12.90 9.75
C LEU A 109 44.33 -11.54 9.17
N LEU A 110 44.82 -11.19 7.97
CA LEU A 110 44.42 -9.96 7.30
C LEU A 110 42.95 -9.97 6.88
N ARG A 111 42.45 -11.12 6.40
CA ARG A 111 41.02 -11.30 6.09
C ARG A 111 40.16 -11.22 7.35
N GLU A 112 40.61 -11.81 8.46
CA GLU A 112 39.94 -11.72 9.75
C GLU A 112 39.84 -10.25 10.20
N ARG A 113 40.94 -9.49 10.14
CA ARG A 113 40.91 -8.04 10.43
C ARG A 113 39.97 -7.27 9.51
N ALA A 114 39.97 -7.57 8.20
CA ALA A 114 39.06 -6.93 7.26
C ALA A 114 37.58 -7.25 7.59
N SER A 115 37.29 -8.49 8.00
CA SER A 115 35.94 -8.88 8.42
C SER A 115 35.49 -8.18 9.70
N ILE A 116 36.38 -8.06 10.70
CA ILE A 116 36.11 -7.32 11.95
C ILE A 116 35.84 -5.84 11.65
N HIS A 117 36.64 -5.24 10.77
CA HIS A 117 36.45 -3.85 10.37
C HIS A 117 35.11 -3.65 9.63
N GLY A 118 34.75 -4.58 8.75
CA GLY A 118 33.43 -4.62 8.11
C GLY A 118 32.30 -4.70 9.13
N SER A 119 32.40 -5.58 10.13
CA SER A 119 31.40 -5.68 11.20
C SER A 119 31.28 -4.41 12.04
N ILE A 120 32.39 -3.71 12.30
CA ILE A 120 32.38 -2.42 13.02
C ILE A 120 31.60 -1.37 12.22
N SER A 121 31.82 -1.26 10.91
CA SER A 121 31.07 -0.32 10.07
C SER A 121 29.57 -0.62 10.02
N GLN A 122 29.18 -1.90 10.04
CA GLN A 122 27.77 -2.31 10.09
C GLN A 122 27.13 -1.96 11.44
N ILE A 123 27.87 -2.08 12.54
CA ILE A 123 27.40 -1.68 13.87
C ILE A 123 27.16 -0.17 13.91
N ASP A 124 28.02 0.65 13.30
CA ASP A 124 27.82 2.10 13.23
C ASP A 124 26.54 2.46 12.46
N GLU A 125 26.23 1.75 11.37
CA GLU A 125 24.97 1.93 10.64
C GLU A 125 23.75 1.57 11.50
N VAL A 126 23.80 0.46 12.24
CA VAL A 126 22.72 0.06 13.16
C VAL A 126 22.54 1.09 14.28
N ILE A 127 23.64 1.67 14.80
CA ILE A 127 23.59 2.74 15.80
C ILE A 127 22.92 3.99 15.20
N ASN A 128 23.31 4.40 14.00
CA ASN A 128 22.69 5.54 13.31
C ASN A 128 21.19 5.31 13.05
N GLN A 129 20.82 4.12 12.59
CA GLN A 129 19.42 3.74 12.38
C GLN A 129 18.62 3.76 13.69
N ALA A 130 19.20 3.27 14.79
CA ALA A 130 18.57 3.31 16.10
C ALA A 130 18.38 4.75 16.61
N GLN A 131 19.37 5.63 16.42
CA GLN A 131 19.25 7.05 16.77
C GLN A 131 18.21 7.79 15.92
N ALA A 132 18.17 7.53 14.62
CA ALA A 132 17.15 8.05 13.72
C ALA A 132 15.75 7.59 14.16
N THR A 133 15.60 6.30 14.50
CA THR A 133 14.33 5.75 15.01
C THR A 133 13.93 6.40 16.33
N ARG A 134 14.87 6.63 17.26
CA ARG A 134 14.61 7.35 18.51
C ARG A 134 14.14 8.78 18.27
N SER A 135 14.75 9.49 17.32
CA SER A 135 14.32 10.85 16.92
C SER A 135 12.90 10.85 16.33
N VAL A 136 12.61 9.89 15.44
CA VAL A 136 11.26 9.71 14.86
C VAL A 136 10.23 9.39 15.93
N LEU A 137 10.53 8.51 16.89
CA LEU A 137 9.62 8.22 18.00
C LEU A 137 9.38 9.44 18.91
N GLY A 138 10.40 10.24 19.16
CA GLY A 138 10.27 11.50 19.93
C GLY A 138 9.37 12.53 19.23
N THR A 139 9.54 12.70 17.91
CA THR A 139 8.68 13.59 17.12
C THR A 139 7.24 13.06 16.99
N GLN A 140 7.06 11.74 16.87
CA GLN A 140 5.74 11.11 16.90
C GLN A 140 5.03 11.28 18.25
N GLN A 141 5.74 11.20 19.37
CA GLN A 141 5.16 11.44 20.70
C GLN A 141 4.66 12.89 20.84
N ALA A 142 5.40 13.87 20.31
CA ALA A 142 4.95 15.27 20.27
C ALA A 142 3.70 15.45 19.38
N LEU A 143 3.65 14.77 18.23
CA LEU A 143 2.48 14.77 17.34
C LEU A 143 1.25 14.13 17.99
N LEU A 144 1.40 13.00 18.71
CA LEU A 144 0.31 12.37 19.47
C LEU A 144 -0.23 13.30 20.57
N GLY A 145 0.65 14.03 21.26
CA GLY A 145 0.24 15.07 22.21
C GLY A 145 -0.56 16.20 21.53
N ALA A 146 -0.14 16.66 20.36
CA ALA A 146 -0.86 17.68 19.59
C ALA A 146 -2.22 17.19 19.08
N VAL A 147 -2.32 15.92 18.66
CA VAL A 147 -3.58 15.28 18.26
C VAL A 147 -4.53 15.14 19.44
N GLN A 148 -4.05 14.72 20.62
CA GLN A 148 -4.86 14.65 21.83
C GLN A 148 -5.45 16.02 22.21
N GLY A 149 -4.66 17.09 22.07
CA GLY A 149 -5.12 18.48 22.25
C GLY A 149 -6.23 18.88 21.27
N LYS A 150 -6.07 18.56 19.97
CA LYS A 150 -7.08 18.84 18.94
C LYS A 150 -8.36 17.99 19.11
N VAL A 151 -8.24 16.74 19.52
CA VAL A 151 -9.40 15.86 19.81
C VAL A 151 -10.18 16.39 21.01
N LYS A 152 -9.50 16.86 22.06
CA LYS A 152 -10.15 17.54 23.20
C LYS A 152 -10.89 18.81 22.76
N GLN A 153 -10.25 19.62 21.92
CA GLN A 153 -10.85 20.83 21.36
C GLN A 153 -12.07 20.54 20.46
N LEU A 154 -12.07 19.41 19.73
CA LEU A 154 -13.23 18.93 18.97
C LEU A 154 -14.34 18.40 19.89
N GLY A 155 -13.99 17.71 20.98
CA GLY A 155 -14.92 17.27 22.02
C GLY A 155 -15.73 18.42 22.63
N ASP A 156 -15.09 19.57 22.84
CA ASP A 156 -15.75 20.79 23.33
C ASP A 156 -16.70 21.43 22.30
N ARG A 157 -16.56 21.11 21.00
CA ARG A 157 -17.43 21.63 19.91
C ARG A 157 -18.57 20.67 19.54
N PHE A 158 -18.47 19.39 19.89
CA PHE A 158 -19.55 18.41 19.75
C PHE A 158 -20.90 18.80 20.41
N PRO A 159 -20.96 19.41 21.61
CA PRO A 159 -22.24 19.85 22.19
C PRO A 159 -22.94 20.96 21.38
N VAL A 160 -22.18 21.81 20.67
CA VAL A 160 -22.73 22.87 19.81
C VAL A 160 -23.43 22.27 18.58
N ILE A 161 -22.86 21.20 18.00
CA ILE A 161 -23.46 20.46 16.87
C ILE A 161 -24.77 19.78 17.29
N LYS A 162 -24.82 19.20 18.51
CA LYS A 162 -26.06 18.62 19.05
C LYS A 162 -27.15 19.67 19.27
N GLY A 163 -26.80 20.89 19.67
CA GLY A 163 -27.75 22.01 19.82
C GLY A 163 -28.34 22.48 18.48
N LEU A 164 -27.51 22.57 17.44
CA LEU A 164 -27.95 22.94 16.09
C LEU A 164 -28.83 21.86 15.44
N LEU A 165 -28.46 20.59 15.59
CA LEU A 165 -29.26 19.46 15.09
C LEU A 165 -30.63 19.37 15.81
N GLY A 166 -30.67 19.64 17.11
CA GLY A 166 -31.92 19.74 17.88
C GLY A 166 -32.81 20.89 17.42
N SER A 167 -32.23 22.04 17.12
CA SER A 167 -32.97 23.22 16.63
C SER A 167 -33.53 23.02 15.21
N ILE A 168 -32.78 22.34 14.33
CA ILE A 168 -33.26 21.92 13.00
C ILE A 168 -34.46 20.96 13.11
N ARG A 169 -34.37 19.95 13.98
CA ARG A 169 -35.43 18.95 14.16
C ARG A 169 -36.70 19.56 14.75
N ARG A 170 -36.57 20.56 15.63
CA ARG A 170 -37.70 21.27 16.25
C ARG A 170 -38.48 22.12 15.24
N LYS A 171 -37.84 22.67 14.20
CA LYS A 171 -38.53 23.42 13.14
C LYS A 171 -39.31 22.47 12.21
N ARG A 172 -38.70 21.36 11.79
CA ARG A 172 -39.35 20.34 10.93
C ARG A 172 -40.56 19.67 11.60
N SER A 173 -40.52 19.48 12.93
CA SER A 173 -41.64 18.89 13.68
C SER A 173 -42.89 19.78 13.75
N LYS A 174 -42.73 21.11 13.69
CA LYS A 174 -43.87 22.04 13.74
C LYS A 174 -44.66 22.01 12.44
N ASP A 175 -43.95 21.98 11.30
CA ASP A 175 -44.60 21.97 9.97
C ASP A 175 -45.39 20.68 9.75
N THR A 176 -44.87 19.52 10.20
CA THR A 176 -45.59 18.24 10.13
C THR A 176 -46.84 18.21 11.03
N LEU A 177 -46.75 18.78 12.24
CA LEU A 177 -47.91 18.86 13.15
C LEU A 177 -49.03 19.71 12.54
N ILE A 178 -48.70 20.90 12.01
CA ILE A 178 -49.68 21.79 11.39
C ILE A 178 -50.31 21.14 10.17
N LEU A 179 -49.51 20.53 9.28
CA LEU A 179 -50.01 19.84 8.09
C LEU A 179 -50.99 18.71 8.44
N SER A 180 -50.62 17.85 9.41
CA SER A 180 -51.46 16.71 9.81
C SER A 180 -52.79 17.16 10.43
N ALA A 181 -52.81 18.24 11.21
CA ALA A 181 -54.02 18.80 11.79
C ALA A 181 -54.98 19.34 10.72
N VAL A 182 -54.47 20.04 9.70
CA VAL A 182 -55.30 20.58 8.60
C VAL A 182 -55.93 19.44 7.78
N ILE A 183 -55.15 18.40 7.45
CA ILE A 183 -55.66 17.23 6.73
C ILE A 183 -56.77 16.55 7.54
N ALA A 184 -56.54 16.29 8.83
CA ALA A 184 -57.53 15.68 9.71
C ALA A 184 -58.83 16.51 9.78
N ALA A 185 -58.71 17.83 9.99
CA ALA A 185 -59.86 18.72 10.03
C ALA A 185 -60.67 18.71 8.71
N CYS A 186 -59.99 18.73 7.57
CA CYS A 186 -60.63 18.69 6.26
C CYS A 186 -61.35 17.35 6.02
N THR A 187 -60.70 16.23 6.37
CA THR A 187 -61.34 14.90 6.26
C THR A 187 -62.58 14.76 7.15
N LEU A 188 -62.54 15.31 8.37
CA LEU A 188 -63.65 15.24 9.31
C LEU A 188 -64.84 16.09 8.82
N PHE A 189 -64.58 17.27 8.27
CA PHE A 189 -65.60 18.12 7.65
C PHE A 189 -66.28 17.43 6.46
N LEU A 190 -65.51 16.75 5.60
CA LEU A 190 -66.06 16.01 4.47
C LEU A 190 -66.93 14.84 4.94
N ILE A 191 -66.50 14.10 5.96
CA ILE A 191 -67.28 12.99 6.52
C ILE A 191 -68.60 13.49 7.14
N ILE A 192 -68.56 14.59 7.90
CA ILE A 192 -69.78 15.20 8.46
C ILE A 192 -70.72 15.66 7.34
N TYR A 193 -70.19 16.32 6.31
CA TYR A 193 -70.99 16.77 5.17
C TYR A 193 -71.65 15.61 4.43
N TRP A 194 -70.93 14.49 4.26
CA TRP A 194 -71.45 13.29 3.61
C TRP A 194 -72.51 12.57 4.46
N LEU A 195 -72.37 12.56 5.78
CA LEU A 195 -73.38 12.01 6.71
C LEU A 195 -74.61 12.90 6.87
N SER A 196 -74.47 14.21 6.66
CA SER A 196 -75.57 15.18 6.75
C SER A 196 -76.37 15.32 5.45
N LYS A 197 -75.94 14.67 4.36
CA LYS A 197 -76.60 14.67 3.06
C LYS A 197 -77.37 13.38 2.85
#